data_AF-A0A3N7A883-F1
#
_entry.id   AF-A0A3N7A883-F1
#
_cell.length_a   1.000
_cell.length_b   1.000
_cell.length_c   1.000
_cell.angle_alpha   90.00
_cell.angle_beta   90.00
_cell.angle_gamma   90.00
#
_symmetry.space_group_name_H-M   'P 1'
#
loop_
_entity.id
_entity.type
_entity.pdbx_description
1 polymer ?
#
loop_
_entity_poly.entity_id
_entity_poly.type
_entity_poly.pdbx_seq_one_letter_code
_entity_poly.pdbx_strand_id
1 'polypeptide(L)' 'MASPGKKSYPLRIDPALWAEIERLAAQELRSANAQVEFLLREGLAKRGRLPAADKAAASTAKEPGESKPPR' A
#
# COMPACT_ATOMS: atom_id res chain seq x y z
N MET A 1 -17.65 8.47 5.83
CA MET A 1 -16.61 9.35 6.40
C MET A 1 -15.30 9.06 5.68
N ALA A 2 -14.63 10.08 5.13
CA ALA A 2 -13.28 9.89 4.60
C ALA A 2 -12.35 9.43 5.73
N SER A 3 -11.50 8.44 5.48
CA SER A 3 -10.52 8.00 6.47
C SER A 3 -9.63 9.19 6.84
N PRO A 4 -9.42 9.49 8.15
CA PRO A 4 -8.54 10.57 8.57
C PRO A 4 -7.17 10.46 7.91
N GLY A 5 -6.66 11.54 7.34
CA GLY A 5 -5.35 11.58 6.68
C GLY A 5 -5.30 11.08 5.22
N LYS A 6 -6.43 10.67 4.62
CA LYS A 6 -6.48 10.31 3.18
C LYS A 6 -6.98 11.46 2.32
N LYS A 7 -6.25 11.77 1.24
CA LYS A 7 -6.67 12.76 0.24
C LYS A 7 -7.72 12.15 -0.69
N SER A 8 -8.91 12.75 -0.77
CA SER A 8 -9.91 12.41 -1.79
C SER A 8 -9.55 13.10 -3.11
N TYR A 9 -9.54 12.35 -4.21
CA TYR A 9 -9.21 12.86 -5.53
C TYR A 9 -10.11 12.22 -6.60
N PRO A 10 -10.72 12.99 -7.51
CA PRO A 10 -11.50 12.43 -8.60
C PRO A 10 -10.58 11.74 -9.61
N LEU A 11 -10.60 10.40 -9.64
CA LEU A 11 -9.82 9.60 -10.56
C LEU A 11 -10.60 9.37 -11.86
N ARG A 12 -10.01 9.75 -13.00
CA ARG A 12 -10.51 9.34 -14.32
C ARG A 12 -9.88 8.00 -14.67
N ILE A 13 -10.69 6.95 -14.66
CA ILE A 13 -10.26 5.58 -14.94
C ILE A 13 -11.20 4.93 -15.95
N ASP A 14 -10.66 4.05 -16.78
CA ASP A 14 -11.45 3.20 -17.67
C ASP A 14 -12.36 2.28 -16.82
N PRO A 15 -13.68 2.21 -17.10
CA PRO A 15 -14.60 1.31 -16.40
C PRO A 15 -14.19 -0.16 -16.43
N ALA A 16 -13.62 -0.65 -17.53
CA ALA A 16 -13.18 -2.05 -17.64
C ALA A 16 -11.99 -2.32 -16.72
N LEU A 17 -11.07 -1.37 -16.62
CA LEU A 17 -9.95 -1.45 -15.68
C LEU A 17 -10.43 -1.41 -14.23
N TRP A 18 -11.41 -0.56 -13.93
CA TRP A 18 -12.00 -0.50 -12.59
C TRP A 18 -12.62 -1.83 -12.16
N ALA A 19 -13.37 -2.48 -13.05
CA ALA A 19 -13.98 -3.79 -12.78
C ALA A 19 -12.95 -4.85 -12.40
N GLU A 20 -11.79 -4.88 -13.08
CA GLU A 20 -10.72 -5.82 -12.71
C GLU A 20 -10.05 -5.50 -11.37
N ILE A 21 -9.91 -4.21 -11.04
CA ILE A 21 -9.42 -3.80 -9.72
C ILE A 21 -10.40 -4.23 -8.62
N GLU A 22 -11.71 -4.08 -8.84
CA GLU A 22 -12.73 -4.53 -7.89
C GLU A 22 -12.70 -6.05 -7.72
N ARG A 23 -12.57 -6.80 -8.83
CA ARG A 23 -12.46 -8.26 -8.79
C ARG A 23 -11.22 -8.72 -8.01
N LEU A 24 -10.08 -8.07 -8.24
CA LEU A 24 -8.83 -8.35 -7.52
C LEU A 24 -8.96 -8.00 -6.03
N ALA A 25 -9.56 -6.85 -5.71
CA ALA A 25 -9.80 -6.43 -4.34
C ALA A 25 -10.69 -7.44 -3.59
N ALA A 26 -11.75 -7.94 -4.24
CA ALA A 26 -12.62 -8.96 -3.68
C ALA A 26 -11.88 -10.28 -3.39
N GLN A 27 -10.98 -10.70 -4.29
CA GLN A 27 -10.15 -11.90 -4.09
C GLN A 27 -9.18 -11.75 -2.91
N GLU A 28 -8.66 -10.54 -2.68
CA GLU A 28 -7.74 -10.25 -1.58
C GLU A 28 -8.43 -9.82 -0.27
N LEU A 29 -9.77 -9.85 -0.22
CA LEU A 29 -10.58 -9.37 0.92
C LEU A 29 -10.25 -7.92 1.31
N ARG A 30 -10.01 -7.06 0.30
CA ARG A 30 -9.75 -5.63 0.47
C ARG A 30 -10.86 -4.79 -0.15
N SER A 31 -10.97 -3.54 0.30
CA SER A 31 -11.77 -2.55 -0.44
C SER A 31 -11.06 -2.16 -1.74
N ALA A 32 -11.84 -1.76 -2.75
CA ALA A 32 -11.29 -1.27 -4.01
C ALA A 32 -10.30 -0.10 -3.79
N ASN A 33 -10.61 0.84 -2.88
CA ASN A 33 -9.70 1.93 -2.54
C ASN A 33 -8.39 1.45 -1.90
N ALA A 34 -8.44 0.43 -1.03
CA ALA A 34 -7.23 -0.15 -0.45
C ALA A 34 -6.39 -0.88 -1.51
N GLN A 35 -7.03 -1.55 -2.47
CA GLN A 35 -6.35 -2.18 -3.58
C GLN A 35 -5.67 -1.17 -4.51
N VAL A 36 -6.35 -0.07 -4.86
CA VAL A 36 -5.76 1.04 -5.62
C VAL A 36 -4.54 1.60 -4.90
N GLU A 37 -4.65 1.87 -3.60
CA GLU A 37 -3.53 2.40 -2.81
C GLU A 37 -2.34 1.42 -2.82
N PHE A 38 -2.58 0.12 -2.66
CA PHE A 38 -1.56 -0.91 -2.73
C PHE A 38 -0.84 -0.94 -4.09
N LEU A 39 -1.60 -0.99 -5.19
CA LEU A 39 -1.04 -1.02 -6.55
C LEU A 39 -0.22 0.24 -6.87
N LEU A 40 -0.67 1.42 -6.41
CA LEU A 40 0.08 2.67 -6.56
C LEU A 40 1.40 2.64 -5.79
N ARG A 41 1.38 2.18 -4.53
CA ARG A 41 2.59 2.04 -3.70
C ARG A 41 3.58 1.05 -4.32
N GLU A 42 3.08 -0.09 -4.80
CA GLU A 42 3.90 -1.09 -5.50
C GLU A 42 4.51 -0.50 -6.77
N GLY A 43 3.71 0.21 -7.57
CA GLY A 43 4.17 0.89 -8.77
C GLY A 43 5.25 1.96 -8.50
N LEU A 44 5.14 2.72 -7.41
CA LEU A 44 6.17 3.68 -6.99
C LEU A 44 7.42 2.97 -6.46
N ALA A 45 7.26 1.89 -5.70
CA ALA A 45 8.36 1.10 -5.17
C ALA A 45 9.22 0.50 -6.30
N LYS A 46 8.59 -0.09 -7.32
CA LYS A 46 9.28 -0.61 -8.52
C LYS A 46 10.09 0.46 -9.27
N ARG A 47 9.72 1.74 -9.12
CA ARG A 47 10.41 2.89 -9.71
C ARG A 47 11.40 3.57 -8.76
N GLY A 48 11.59 3.04 -7.56
CA GLY A 48 12.45 3.64 -6.53
C GLY A 48 11.91 4.95 -5.93
N ARG A 49 10.61 5.24 -6.10
CA ARG A 49 9.96 6.50 -5.69
C ARG A 49 9.06 6.35 -4.46
N LEU A 50 9.19 5.27 -3.71
CA LEU A 50 8.39 5.03 -2.51
C LEU A 50 8.65 6.15 -1.47
N PRO A 51 7.61 6.78 -0.88
CA PRO A 51 7.77 7.81 0.13
C PRO A 51 8.58 7.33 1.35
N ALA A 52 9.33 8.24 1.97
CA ALA A 52 10.22 7.93 3.09
C ALA A 52 9.47 7.34 4.32
N ALA A 53 8.27 7.84 4.60
CA ALA A 53 7.42 7.33 5.68
C ALA A 53 7.05 5.85 5.49
N ASP A 54 6.88 5.41 4.24
CA ASP A 54 6.53 4.03 3.92
C ASP A 54 7.75 3.10 3.92
N LYS A 55 8.93 3.63 3.60
CA LYS A 55 10.20 2.89 3.74
C LYS A 55 10.48 2.56 5.21
N ALA A 56 10.23 3.51 6.12
CA ALA A 56 10.42 3.33 7.56
C ALA A 56 9.51 2.23 8.14
N ALA A 57 8.24 2.18 7.71
CA ALA A 57 7.28 1.14 8.12
C ALA A 57 7.65 -0.26 7.59
N ALA A 58 8.30 -0.35 6.43
CA ALA A 58 8.78 -1.62 5.89
C ALA A 58 10.06 -2.13 6.59
N SER A 59 10.93 -1.24 7.07
CA SER A 59 12.15 -1.60 7.79
C SER A 59 11.92 -2.07 9.22
N THR A 60 10.92 -1.56 9.92
CA THR A 60 10.58 -1.99 11.29
C THR A 60 9.99 -3.40 11.38
N ALA A 61 9.55 -3.97 10.26
CA ALA A 61 9.04 -5.34 10.21
C ALA A 61 10.13 -6.41 9.99
N LYS A 62 11.40 -6.03 9.79
CA LYS A 62 12.48 -6.97 9.41
C LYS A 62 13.48 -7.34 10.53
N GLU A 63 13.32 -6.88 11.78
CA GLU A 63 14.23 -7.27 12.88
C GLU A 63 13.53 -8.05 14.00
N PRO A 64 13.59 -9.39 13.99
CA PRO A 64 13.49 -10.19 15.20
C PRO A 64 14.89 -10.57 15.70
N GLY A 65 15.31 -9.90 16.78
CA GLY A 65 16.13 -10.46 17.85
C GLY A 65 17.56 -10.88 17.54
N GLU A 66 18.52 -10.00 17.81
CA GLU A 66 19.84 -10.44 18.29
C GLU A 66 20.34 -9.55 19.43
N SER A 67 19.70 -9.67 20.60
CA SER A 67 20.25 -9.18 21.85
C SER A 67 21.09 -10.29 22.48
N LYS A 68 22.36 -10.37 22.09
CA LYS A 68 23.37 -11.19 22.77
C LYS A 68 23.74 -10.48 24.10
N PRO A 69 23.64 -11.14 25.28
CA PRO A 69 23.96 -10.48 26.54
C PRO A 69 25.48 -10.29 26.68
N PRO A 70 25.95 -9.13 27.17
CA PRO A 70 27.36 -8.96 27.51
C PRO A 70 27.71 -9.72 28.80
N ARG A 71 28.94 -10.22 28.85
CA ARG A 71 29.56 -10.91 29.99
C ARG A 71 29.85 -9.95 31.15
#